data_AF-A0A9D6H5A8-F1
#
_entry.id   AF-A0A9D6H5A8-F1
#
_cell.length_a   1.000
_cell.length_b   1.000
_cell.length_c   1.000
_cell.angle_alpha   90.00
_cell.angle_beta   90.00
_cell.angle_gamma   90.00
#
_symmetry.space_group_name_H-M   'P 1'
#
loop_
_entity.id
_entity.type
_entity.pdbx_description
1 polymer ?
#
loop_
_entity_poly.entity_id
_entity_poly.type
_entity_poly.pdbx_seq_one_letter_code
_entity_poly.pdbx_strand_id
1 'polypeptide(L)'
;MSHEITVREDGTQEFFAAGSTPVWHRLGQRTERAVTSGAALKMAGLDWKVEECPIHAEVDGGMRRIATHKSIVRRDTKAVLGVVGRKYRPV
;
A
#
# COMPACT_ATOMS: atom_id res chain seq x y z
N MET A 1 -4.19 -20.48 9.29
CA MET A 1 -3.40 -19.27 9.57
C MET A 1 -3.67 -18.28 8.45
N SER A 2 -4.41 -17.20 8.71
CA SER A 2 -4.62 -16.12 7.74
C SER A 2 -3.41 -15.20 7.80
N HIS A 3 -2.65 -15.11 6.71
CA HIS A 3 -1.41 -14.31 6.69
C HIS A 3 -1.63 -12.83 6.40
N GLU A 4 -2.87 -12.33 6.49
CA GLU A 4 -3.27 -10.93 6.19
C GLU A 4 -2.67 -10.35 4.91
N ILE A 5 -2.32 -11.20 3.95
CA ILE A 5 -1.83 -10.77 2.65
C ILE A 5 -3.02 -10.22 1.87
N THR A 6 -2.87 -9.01 1.37
CA THR A 6 -3.89 -8.41 0.50
C THR A 6 -3.98 -9.24 -0.78
N VAL A 7 -5.17 -9.76 -1.07
CA VAL A 7 -5.48 -10.45 -2.32
C VAL A 7 -6.36 -9.50 -3.14
N ARG A 8 -5.89 -9.17 -4.35
CA ARG A 8 -6.64 -8.34 -5.30
C ARG A 8 -7.83 -9.10 -5.86
N GLU A 9 -8.75 -8.37 -6.49
CA GLU A 9 -9.94 -8.96 -7.14
C GLU A 9 -9.58 -9.98 -8.23
N ASP A 10 -8.43 -9.82 -8.89
CA ASP A 10 -7.91 -10.74 -9.90
C ASP A 10 -7.21 -11.99 -9.32
N GLY A 11 -7.21 -12.14 -7.98
CA GLY A 11 -6.56 -13.24 -7.27
C GLY A 11 -5.06 -13.04 -7.04
N THR A 12 -4.47 -11.93 -7.51
CA THR A 12 -3.07 -11.59 -7.26
C THR A 12 -2.86 -11.32 -5.76
N GLN A 13 -1.93 -12.03 -5.16
CA GLN A 13 -1.50 -11.79 -3.78
C GLN A 13 -0.40 -10.72 -3.79
N GLU A 14 -0.54 -9.68 -2.95
CA GLU A 14 0.42 -8.57 -2.89
C GLU A 14 1.74 -8.99 -2.20
N PHE A 15 2.49 -9.88 -2.84
CA PHE A 15 3.71 -10.50 -2.32
C PHE A 15 4.59 -11.02 -3.47
N PHE A 16 5.91 -10.88 -3.30
CA PHE A 16 6.90 -11.38 -4.26
C PHE A 16 8.10 -12.03 -3.57
N ALA A 17 8.63 -13.06 -4.21
CA ALA A 17 9.82 -13.77 -3.78
C ALA A 17 10.80 -14.04 -4.94
N ALA A 18 12.09 -14.08 -4.62
CA ALA A 18 13.12 -14.54 -5.54
C ALA A 18 14.01 -15.61 -4.89
N GLY A 19 14.47 -16.58 -5.69
CA GLY A 19 15.41 -17.62 -5.27
C GLY A 19 14.89 -19.04 -5.47
N SER A 20 15.77 -20.02 -5.31
CA SER A 20 15.52 -21.46 -5.54
C SER A 20 14.83 -22.18 -4.38
N THR A 21 14.89 -21.61 -3.18
CA THR A 21 14.12 -22.10 -2.02
C THR A 21 12.66 -21.66 -2.12
N PRO A 22 11.68 -22.58 -2.00
CA PRO A 22 10.28 -22.19 -1.88
C PRO A 22 10.12 -21.27 -0.68
N VAL A 23 9.52 -20.10 -0.89
CA VAL A 23 9.11 -19.24 0.22
C VAL A 23 8.06 -19.95 1.07
N TRP A 24 8.16 -19.71 2.38
CA TRP A 24 7.26 -20.29 3.36
C TRP A 24 5.79 -20.02 2.96
N HIS A 25 4.97 -21.07 3.00
CA HIS A 25 3.58 -21.15 2.51
C HIS A 25 3.34 -21.06 0.98
N ARG A 26 4.36 -20.96 0.13
CA ARG A 26 4.22 -20.91 -1.36
C ARG A 26 3.23 -19.85 -1.85
N LEU A 27 3.17 -18.71 -1.17
CA LEU A 27 2.30 -17.57 -1.50
C LEU A 27 2.98 -16.61 -2.48
N GLY A 28 2.17 -15.92 -3.29
CA GLY A 28 2.54 -14.88 -4.25
C GLY A 28 3.40 -15.28 -5.45
N GLN A 29 3.88 -14.27 -6.16
CA GLN A 29 4.65 -14.42 -7.41
C GLN A 29 6.12 -14.73 -7.11
N ARG A 30 6.76 -15.59 -7.91
CA ARG A 30 8.14 -16.03 -7.67
C ARG A 30 8.98 -16.11 -8.94
N THR A 31 10.22 -15.66 -8.83
CA THR A 31 11.26 -15.86 -9.86
C THR A 31 12.44 -16.66 -9.32
N GLU A 32 13.17 -17.36 -10.18
CA GLU A 32 14.37 -18.11 -9.79
C GLU A 32 15.54 -17.21 -9.37
N ARG A 33 15.65 -16.03 -9.99
CA ARG A 33 16.70 -15.04 -9.73
C ARG A 33 16.08 -13.71 -9.32
N ALA A 34 16.86 -12.90 -8.59
CA ALA A 34 16.48 -11.55 -8.26
C ALA A 34 16.25 -10.72 -9.52
N VAL A 35 15.15 -9.98 -9.55
CA VAL A 35 14.85 -8.96 -10.57
C VAL A 35 15.13 -7.58 -10.00
N THR A 36 15.05 -6.54 -10.82
CA THR A 36 15.16 -5.16 -10.31
C THR A 36 14.05 -4.85 -9.30
N SER A 37 14.31 -3.96 -8.34
CA SER A 37 13.30 -3.61 -7.33
C SER A 37 12.00 -3.10 -7.96
N GLY A 38 12.07 -2.36 -9.07
CA GLY A 38 10.89 -1.91 -9.82
C GLY A 38 10.10 -3.06 -10.47
N ALA A 39 10.78 -4.07 -11.02
CA ALA A 39 10.12 -5.26 -11.54
C ALA A 39 9.52 -6.10 -10.41
N ALA A 40 10.22 -6.24 -9.29
CA ALA A 40 9.74 -6.95 -8.11
C ALA A 40 8.46 -6.31 -7.56
N LEU A 41 8.40 -4.98 -7.43
CA LEU A 41 7.20 -4.28 -6.96
C LEU A 41 6.00 -4.49 -7.90
N LYS A 42 6.21 -4.47 -9.21
CA LYS A 42 5.15 -4.74 -10.20
C LYS A 42 4.67 -6.19 -10.11
N MET A 43 5.58 -7.15 -10.07
CA MET A 43 5.25 -8.58 -9.91
C MET A 43 4.54 -8.85 -8.59
N ALA A 44 4.92 -8.14 -7.53
CA ALA A 44 4.27 -8.22 -6.22
C ALA A 44 2.90 -7.53 -6.18
N GLY A 45 2.46 -6.80 -7.21
CA GLY A 45 1.29 -5.94 -7.08
C GLY A 45 1.43 -4.86 -6.00
N LEU A 46 2.64 -4.39 -5.74
CA LEU A 46 2.95 -3.32 -4.76
C LEU A 46 3.29 -1.99 -5.44
N ASP A 47 2.98 -1.86 -6.73
CA ASP A 47 3.20 -0.66 -7.54
C ASP A 47 2.03 0.34 -7.50
N TRP A 48 1.05 0.09 -6.61
CA TRP A 48 -0.08 0.97 -6.39
C TRP A 48 0.37 2.37 -5.96
N LYS A 49 -0.49 3.35 -6.24
CA LYS A 49 -0.24 4.76 -5.97
C LYS A 49 -1.06 5.26 -4.79
N VAL A 50 -0.54 6.29 -4.13
CA VAL A 50 -1.26 6.98 -3.06
C VAL A 50 -1.57 8.41 -3.45
N GLU A 51 -2.57 8.97 -2.78
CA GLU A 51 -2.90 10.38 -2.86
C GLU A 51 -2.99 11.01 -1.47
N GLU A 52 -2.70 12.31 -1.42
CA GLU A 52 -2.79 13.12 -0.22
C GLU A 52 -4.21 13.70 -0.13
N CYS A 53 -4.90 13.45 0.97
CA CYS A 53 -6.26 13.93 1.19
C CYS A 53 -6.31 14.90 2.39
N PRO A 54 -7.07 16.00 2.31
CA PRO A 54 -7.26 16.90 3.45
C PRO A 54 -8.07 16.21 4.55
N ILE A 55 -7.68 16.45 5.81
CA ILE A 55 -8.42 15.96 6.97
C ILE A 55 -9.25 17.10 7.54
N HIS A 56 -10.46 16.77 7.99
CA HIS A 56 -11.37 17.68 8.67
C HIS A 56 -11.73 17.11 10.03
N ALA A 57 -11.77 17.96 11.05
CA ALA A 57 -12.26 17.63 12.38
C ALA A 57 -13.63 18.28 12.59
N GLU A 58 -14.54 17.56 13.23
CA GLU A 58 -15.80 18.12 13.69
C GLU A 58 -15.57 18.89 15.00
N VAL A 59 -15.92 20.17 15.00
CA VAL A 59 -15.79 21.08 16.15
C VAL A 59 -17.02 21.96 16.20
N ASP A 60 -17.76 21.93 17.30
CA ASP A 60 -19.00 22.70 17.52
C ASP A 60 -20.05 22.49 16.40
N GLY A 61 -20.19 21.26 15.90
CA GLY A 61 -21.12 20.92 14.82
C GLY A 61 -20.70 21.39 13.41
N GLY A 62 -19.49 21.94 13.26
CA GLY A 62 -18.91 22.35 11.99
C GLY A 62 -17.65 21.56 11.63
N MET A 63 -17.43 21.32 10.34
CA MET A 63 -16.20 20.68 9.84
C MET A 63 -15.09 21.71 9.66
N ARG A 64 -14.01 21.59 10.43
CA ARG A 64 -12.82 22.45 10.34
C ARG A 64 -11.66 21.67 9.73
N ARG A 65 -11.05 22.22 8.68
CA ARG A 65 -9.87 21.61 8.04
C ARG A 65 -8.66 21.66 8.96
N ILE A 66 -7.95 20.54 9.09
CA ILE A 66 -6.67 20.46 9.79
C ILE A 66 -5.54 20.88 8.82
N ALA A 67 -4.90 22.01 9.07
CA ALA A 67 -3.83 22.53 8.21
C ALA A 67 -2.45 21.90 8.47
N THR A 68 -2.27 21.24 9.62
CA THR A 68 -0.99 20.65 10.06
C THR A 68 -0.76 19.24 9.54
N HIS A 69 -1.83 18.54 9.15
CA HIS A 69 -1.79 17.13 8.76
C HIS A 69 -2.65 16.86 7.52
N LYS A 70 -2.37 15.75 6.86
CA LYS A 70 -3.10 15.21 5.71
C LYS A 70 -3.12 13.69 5.80
N SER A 71 -4.09 13.03 5.19
CA SER A 71 -4.13 11.57 5.12
C SER A 71 -3.47 11.07 3.84
N ILE A 72 -2.89 9.88 3.90
CA ILE A 72 -2.41 9.14 2.74
C ILE A 72 -3.42 8.05 2.42
N VAL A 73 -3.91 8.04 1.19
CA VAL A 73 -4.99 7.16 0.74
C VAL A 73 -4.51 6.36 -0.46
N ARG A 74 -4.72 5.05 -0.45
CA ARG A 74 -4.51 4.19 -1.62
C ARG A 74 -5.45 4.60 -2.76
N ARG A 75 -4.92 4.84 -3.96
CA ARG A 75 -5.72 5.31 -5.10
C ARG A 75 -6.70 4.27 -5.61
N ASP A 76 -6.30 3.00 -5.56
CA ASP A 76 -7.04 1.85 -6.07
C ASP A 76 -8.16 1.43 -5.10
N THR A 77 -7.85 1.18 -3.84
CA THR A 77 -8.81 0.64 -2.85
C THR A 77 -9.51 1.72 -2.02
N LYS A 78 -9.06 2.98 -2.13
CA LYS A 78 -9.47 4.09 -1.24
C LYS A 78 -9.21 3.84 0.25
N ALA A 79 -8.39 2.84 0.58
CA ALA A 79 -7.98 2.58 1.94
C ALA A 79 -7.15 3.75 2.48
N VAL A 80 -7.54 4.27 3.65
CA VAL A 80 -6.76 5.28 4.37
C VAL A 80 -5.61 4.56 5.08
N LEU A 81 -4.38 4.85 4.65
CA LEU A 81 -3.17 4.22 5.22
C LEU A 81 -2.72 4.88 6.52
N GLY A 82 -3.05 6.16 6.70
CA GLY A 82 -2.73 6.90 7.92
C GLY A 82 -2.70 8.40 7.73
N VAL A 83 -2.35 9.09 8.81
CA VAL A 83 -2.23 10.54 8.89
C VAL A 83 -0.78 10.94 9.01
N VAL A 84 -0.35 11.92 8.22
CA VAL A 84 1.03 12.40 8.17
C VAL A 84 1.07 13.92 8.30
N GLY A 85 2.21 14.46 8.73
CA GLY A 85 2.43 15.90 8.80
C GLY A 85 2.41 16.56 7.41
N ARG A 86 2.11 17.85 7.35
CA ARG A 86 1.98 18.65 6.11
C ARG A 86 3.14 18.49 5.12
N LYS A 87 4.37 18.35 5.63
CA LYS A 87 5.60 18.29 4.83
C LYS A 87 5.94 16.91 4.27
N TYR A 88 5.26 15.85 4.71
CA TYR A 88 5.47 14.50 4.17
C TYR A 88 5.16 14.48 2.67
N ARG A 89 5.97 13.76 1.88
CA ARG A 89 5.74 13.56 0.44
C ARG A 89 5.90 12.06 0.12
N PRO A 90 4.87 11.40 -0.43
CA PRO A 90 5.02 10.06 -0.99
C PRO A 90 6.04 10.05 -2.14
N VAL A 91 6.71 8.91 -2.33
CA VAL A 91 7.66 8.65 -3.43
C VAL A 91 7.05 7.76 -4.51
#